data_AF-F0GAR2-F1
#
_entry.id   AF-F0GAR2-F1
#
_cell.length_a   1.000
_cell.length_b   1.000
_cell.length_c   1.000
_cell.angle_alpha   90.00
_cell.angle_beta   90.00
_cell.angle_gamma   90.00
#
_symmetry.space_group_name_H-M   'P 1'
#
loop_
_entity.id
_entity.type
_entity.pdbx_description
1 polymer ?
#
loop_
_entity_poly.entity_id
_entity_poly.type
_entity_poly.pdbx_seq_one_letter_code
_entity_poly.pdbx_strand_id
1 'polypeptide(L)'
;TVSGRAVDETMSRLLDALTSIPSKMFALMFVAAFGSSLPLLILTAAVSYMPGSYRIARALAINISTLEFVQVAKARGEGALYIACVEMLPNMIHPMLADTGLRFTFVVLLLSGLSFLGLGVQPPYADLGSLVRENIASLGDGSAVAIMPAVAIAILTVGVNLMIDGLPHRGRRKGAAGAAGGH
;
A
#
# COMPACT_ATOMS: atom_id res chain seq x y z
N THR A 1 10.46 -2.08 -20.07
CA THR A 1 9.87 -1.22 -19.02
C THR A 1 9.74 0.19 -19.57
N VAL A 2 8.75 0.95 -19.10
CA VAL A 2 8.48 2.31 -19.63
C VAL A 2 9.56 3.31 -19.21
N SER A 3 10.23 3.07 -18.07
CA SER A 3 11.41 3.80 -17.63
C SER A 3 12.69 3.21 -18.22
N GLY A 4 13.69 4.07 -18.50
CA GLY A 4 15.00 3.64 -18.97
C GLY A 4 15.69 2.66 -18.01
N ARG A 5 16.45 1.71 -18.56
CA ARG A 5 17.08 0.59 -17.82
C ARG A 5 17.92 1.06 -16.62
N ALA A 6 18.62 2.18 -16.74
CA ALA A 6 19.43 2.74 -15.66
C ALA A 6 18.59 3.30 -14.50
N VAL A 7 17.46 3.95 -14.79
CA VAL A 7 16.55 4.50 -13.77
C VAL A 7 15.89 3.36 -12.99
N ASP A 8 15.41 2.34 -13.69
CA ASP A 8 14.78 1.16 -13.08
C ASP A 8 15.77 0.39 -12.18
N GLU A 9 17.02 0.22 -12.64
CA GLU A 9 18.09 -0.42 -11.86
C GLU A 9 18.44 0.37 -10.59
N THR A 10 18.61 1.69 -10.71
CA THR A 10 18.97 2.55 -9.58
C THR A 10 17.86 2.59 -8.54
N MET A 11 16.60 2.71 -9.00
CA MET A 11 15.42 2.71 -8.15
C MET A 11 15.27 1.35 -7.42
N SER A 12 15.43 0.23 -8.14
CA SER A 12 15.36 -1.10 -7.54
C SER A 12 16.40 -1.25 -6.43
N ARG A 13 17.66 -0.87 -6.68
CA ARG A 13 18.75 -0.97 -5.70
C ARG A 13 18.48 -0.14 -4.44
N LEU A 14 17.99 1.09 -4.60
CA LEU A 14 17.65 1.96 -3.47
C LEU A 14 16.54 1.33 -2.62
N LEU A 15 15.50 0.80 -3.27
CA LEU A 15 14.37 0.19 -2.59
C LEU A 15 14.74 -1.15 -1.94
N ASP A 16 15.61 -1.93 -2.56
CA ASP A 16 16.12 -3.18 -2.00
C ASP A 16 16.94 -2.90 -0.72
N ALA A 17 17.77 -1.85 -0.74
CA ALA A 17 18.49 -1.38 0.45
C ALA A 17 17.53 -0.97 1.59
N LEU A 18 16.43 -0.27 1.27
CA LEU A 18 15.40 0.09 2.25
C LEU A 18 14.69 -1.15 2.83
N THR A 19 14.41 -2.17 2.02
CA THR A 19 13.76 -3.40 2.50
C THR A 19 14.65 -4.29 3.38
N SER A 20 15.96 -4.07 3.38
CA SER A 20 16.88 -4.78 4.28
C SER A 20 16.63 -4.45 5.76
N ILE A 21 15.98 -3.32 6.05
CA ILE A 21 15.59 -2.93 7.40
C ILE A 21 14.13 -3.35 7.62
N PRO A 22 13.81 -4.15 8.66
CA PRO A 22 12.43 -4.47 8.97
C PRO A 22 11.61 -3.20 9.19
N SER A 23 10.51 -3.02 8.46
CA SER A 23 9.70 -1.79 8.47
C SER A 23 9.25 -1.37 9.87
N LYS A 24 8.91 -2.34 10.73
CA LYS A 24 8.55 -2.09 12.14
C LYS A 24 9.72 -1.55 12.96
N MET A 25 10.92 -2.08 12.75
CA MET A 25 12.14 -1.63 13.45
C MET A 25 12.56 -0.25 12.98
N PHE A 26 12.50 0.00 11.65
CA PHE A 26 12.75 1.33 11.08
C PHE A 26 11.81 2.37 11.70
N ALA A 27 10.51 2.08 11.74
CA ALA A 27 9.53 3.01 12.28
C ALA A 27 9.77 3.34 13.75
N LEU A 28 10.03 2.33 14.59
CA LEU A 28 10.36 2.53 16.00
C LEU A 28 11.62 3.38 16.18
N MET A 29 12.70 3.06 15.45
CA MET A 29 13.97 3.78 15.57
C MET A 29 13.84 5.23 15.13
N PHE A 30 13.07 5.48 14.07
CA PHE A 30 12.86 6.82 13.54
C PHE A 30 12.04 7.69 14.51
N VAL A 31 10.93 7.17 15.03
CA VAL A 31 10.12 7.91 16.00
C VAL A 31 10.85 8.09 17.34
N ALA A 32 11.62 7.10 17.79
CA ALA A 32 12.41 7.23 19.01
C ALA A 32 13.53 8.29 18.88
N ALA A 33 14.13 8.43 17.69
CA ALA A 33 15.21 9.38 17.44
C ALA A 33 14.72 10.82 17.22
N PHE A 34 13.63 11.01 16.48
CA PHE A 34 13.15 12.34 16.06
C PHE A 34 11.93 12.82 16.84
N GLY A 35 11.39 12.00 17.74
CA GLY A 35 10.16 12.26 18.48
C GLY A 35 8.91 11.95 17.67
N SER A 36 7.75 12.05 18.34
CA SER A 36 6.45 11.83 17.72
C SER A 36 5.84 13.15 17.22
N SER A 37 5.56 13.22 15.93
CA SER A 37 4.66 14.21 15.35
C SER A 37 3.82 13.56 14.25
N LEU A 38 2.61 14.06 14.02
CA LEU A 38 1.71 13.52 12.99
C LEU A 38 2.36 13.50 11.59
N PRO A 39 3.07 14.56 11.13
CA PRO A 39 3.78 14.51 9.85
C PRO A 39 4.92 13.48 9.82
N LEU A 40 5.68 13.34 10.92
CA LEU A 40 6.74 12.33 11.02
C LEU A 40 6.17 10.91 10.94
N LEU A 41 5.09 10.63 11.67
CA LEU A 41 4.42 9.32 11.66
C LEU A 41 3.94 8.94 10.25
N ILE A 42 3.33 9.89 9.53
CA ILE A 42 2.90 9.69 8.14
C ILE A 42 4.10 9.45 7.22
N LEU A 43 5.15 10.27 7.32
CA LEU A 43 6.34 10.15 6.50
C LEU A 43 7.04 8.80 6.73
N THR A 44 7.22 8.42 7.99
CA THR A 44 7.83 7.15 8.37
C THR A 44 7.02 5.96 7.85
N ALA A 45 5.70 5.99 7.99
CA ALA A 45 4.83 4.94 7.44
C ALA A 45 4.93 4.89 5.90
N ALA A 46 4.86 6.03 5.22
CA ALA A 46 4.95 6.10 3.76
C ALA A 46 6.28 5.52 3.24
N VAL A 47 7.41 5.96 3.81
CA VAL A 47 8.74 5.46 3.42
C VAL A 47 8.90 3.98 3.73
N SER A 48 8.31 3.49 4.83
CA SER A 48 8.38 2.08 5.23
C SER A 48 7.67 1.14 4.25
N TYR A 49 6.52 1.55 3.69
CA TYR A 49 5.72 0.70 2.80
C TYR A 49 5.90 1.00 1.30
N MET A 50 6.54 2.11 0.95
CA MET A 50 6.83 2.50 -0.44
C MET A 50 7.59 1.43 -1.24
N PRO A 51 8.67 0.79 -0.72
CA PRO A 51 9.41 -0.21 -1.48
C PRO A 51 8.58 -1.43 -1.88
N GLY A 52 7.73 -1.89 -0.97
CA GLY A 52 6.84 -3.01 -1.26
C GLY A 52 5.82 -2.65 -2.35
N SER A 53 5.25 -1.44 -2.29
CA SER A 53 4.25 -1.01 -3.28
C SER A 53 4.86 -0.88 -4.67
N TYR A 54 6.08 -0.32 -4.75
CA TYR A 54 6.85 -0.26 -5.98
C TYR A 54 7.11 -1.65 -6.57
N ARG A 55 7.53 -2.63 -5.75
CA ARG A 55 7.82 -3.98 -6.22
C ARG A 55 6.59 -4.65 -6.83
N ILE A 56 5.42 -4.50 -6.20
CA ILE A 56 4.16 -5.03 -6.72
C ILE A 56 3.76 -4.32 -8.02
N ALA A 57 3.79 -2.98 -8.04
CA ALA A 57 3.50 -2.19 -9.24
C ALA A 57 4.42 -2.58 -10.41
N ARG A 58 5.72 -2.73 -10.15
CA ARG A 58 6.72 -3.13 -11.14
C ARG A 58 6.47 -4.55 -11.67
N ALA A 59 6.16 -5.51 -10.79
CA ALA A 59 5.84 -6.87 -11.19
C ALA A 59 4.61 -6.90 -12.12
N LEU A 60 3.56 -6.15 -11.78
CA LEU A 60 2.36 -6.01 -12.62
C LEU A 60 2.68 -5.34 -13.96
N ALA A 61 3.48 -4.26 -13.93
CA ALA A 61 3.88 -3.55 -15.14
C ALA A 61 4.70 -4.44 -16.08
N ILE A 62 5.64 -5.25 -15.57
CA ILE A 62 6.40 -6.20 -16.38
C ILE A 62 5.45 -7.21 -17.04
N ASN A 63 4.54 -7.80 -16.27
CA ASN A 63 3.55 -8.77 -16.78
C ASN A 63 2.63 -8.17 -17.85
N ILE A 64 2.10 -6.95 -17.63
CA ILE A 64 1.23 -6.30 -18.62
C ILE A 64 2.01 -5.89 -19.87
N SER A 65 3.29 -5.54 -19.72
CA SER A 65 4.11 -5.07 -20.83
C SER A 65 4.41 -6.12 -21.91
N THR A 66 4.16 -7.41 -21.62
CA THR A 66 4.31 -8.52 -22.56
C THR A 66 3.03 -8.82 -23.35
N LEU A 67 1.90 -8.22 -22.99
CA LEU A 67 0.61 -8.45 -23.64
C LEU A 67 0.55 -7.83 -25.05
N GLU A 68 -0.18 -8.48 -25.96
CA GLU A 68 -0.22 -8.13 -27.39
C GLU A 68 -0.68 -6.69 -27.64
N PHE A 69 -1.70 -6.19 -26.93
CA PHE A 69 -2.18 -4.82 -27.11
C PHE A 69 -1.10 -3.78 -26.79
N VAL A 70 -0.21 -4.07 -25.83
CA VAL A 70 0.92 -3.20 -25.52
C VAL A 70 1.99 -3.28 -26.61
N GLN A 71 2.23 -4.46 -27.19
CA GLN A 71 3.18 -4.59 -28.31
C GLN A 71 2.68 -3.87 -29.55
N VAL A 72 1.37 -3.94 -29.84
CA VAL A 72 0.74 -3.21 -30.94
C VAL A 72 0.84 -1.69 -30.71
N ALA A 73 0.59 -1.20 -29.50
CA ALA A 73 0.75 0.22 -29.17
C ALA A 73 2.20 0.70 -29.35
N LYS A 74 3.20 -0.10 -28.91
CA LYS A 74 4.62 0.18 -29.15
C LYS A 74 4.97 0.20 -30.64
N ALA A 75 4.44 -0.74 -31.42
CA ALA A 75 4.69 -0.82 -32.86
C ALA A 75 4.12 0.39 -33.63
N ARG A 76 3.06 1.03 -33.10
CA ARG A 76 2.53 2.30 -33.62
C ARG A 76 3.39 3.52 -33.28
N GLY A 77 4.41 3.36 -32.45
CA GLY A 77 5.26 4.46 -32.00
C GLY A 77 4.64 5.31 -30.89
N GLU A 78 3.65 4.78 -30.15
CA GLU A 78 3.04 5.50 -29.03
C GLU A 78 4.07 5.80 -27.93
N GLY A 79 3.95 6.98 -27.33
CA GLY A 79 4.86 7.43 -26.29
C GLY A 79 4.83 6.53 -25.05
N ALA A 80 5.97 6.39 -24.38
CA ALA A 80 6.11 5.60 -23.15
C ALA A 80 5.07 5.98 -22.08
N LEU A 81 4.86 7.28 -21.86
CA LEU A 81 3.88 7.80 -20.90
C LEU A 81 2.43 7.47 -21.31
N TYR A 82 2.12 7.49 -22.61
CA TYR A 82 0.81 7.10 -23.11
C TYR A 82 0.55 5.63 -22.80
N ILE A 83 1.50 4.75 -23.13
CA ILE A 83 1.39 3.32 -22.86
C ILE A 83 1.23 3.08 -21.35
N ALA A 84 2.01 3.73 -20.49
CA ALA A 84 1.87 3.58 -19.04
C ALA A 84 0.50 4.01 -18.52
N CYS A 85 0.06 5.23 -18.83
CA CYS A 85 -1.14 5.82 -18.23
C CYS A 85 -2.44 5.33 -18.88
N VAL A 86 -2.44 5.06 -20.18
CA VAL A 86 -3.66 4.74 -20.95
C VAL A 86 -3.81 3.23 -21.15
N GLU A 87 -2.72 2.51 -21.41
CA GLU A 87 -2.78 1.07 -21.69
C GLU A 87 -2.54 0.24 -20.43
N MET A 88 -1.51 0.56 -19.64
CA MET A 88 -1.09 -0.27 -18.51
C MET A 88 -1.86 0.01 -17.22
N LEU A 89 -1.97 1.30 -16.83
CA LEU A 89 -2.55 1.71 -15.55
C LEU A 89 -3.99 1.19 -15.33
N PRO A 90 -4.92 1.28 -16.31
CA PRO A 90 -6.28 0.77 -16.12
C PRO A 90 -6.34 -0.76 -15.94
N ASN A 91 -5.34 -1.49 -16.44
CA ASN A 91 -5.26 -2.94 -16.32
C ASN A 91 -4.65 -3.41 -14.99
N MET A 92 -3.82 -2.58 -14.33
CA MET A 92 -3.23 -2.91 -13.02
C MET A 92 -3.93 -2.25 -11.83
N ILE A 93 -4.90 -1.36 -12.05
CA ILE A 93 -5.54 -0.59 -10.98
C ILE A 93 -6.21 -1.48 -9.93
N HIS A 94 -6.87 -2.56 -10.34
CA HIS A 94 -7.56 -3.50 -9.43
C HIS A 94 -6.59 -4.24 -8.51
N PRO A 95 -5.57 -4.95 -9.04
CA PRO A 95 -4.51 -5.50 -8.20
C PRO A 95 -3.80 -4.48 -7.31
N MET A 96 -3.57 -3.25 -7.79
CA MET A 96 -2.95 -2.19 -7.01
C MET A 96 -3.83 -1.69 -5.87
N LEU A 97 -5.14 -1.59 -6.07
CA LEU A 97 -6.08 -1.25 -5.01
C LEU A 97 -6.10 -2.32 -3.93
N ALA A 98 -6.11 -3.60 -4.30
CA ALA A 98 -6.03 -4.71 -3.34
C ALA A 98 -4.72 -4.66 -2.51
N ASP A 99 -3.57 -4.44 -3.16
CA ASP A 99 -2.28 -4.22 -2.45
C ASP A 99 -2.35 -3.01 -1.51
N THR A 100 -3.02 -1.93 -1.93
CA THR A 100 -3.20 -0.73 -1.11
C THR A 100 -4.03 -1.01 0.14
N GLY A 101 -5.09 -1.82 0.04
CA GLY A 101 -5.91 -2.25 1.19
C GLY A 101 -5.12 -3.05 2.23
N LEU A 102 -4.30 -4.00 1.76
CA LEU A 102 -3.40 -4.76 2.63
C LEU A 102 -2.40 -3.83 3.33
N ARG A 103 -1.81 -2.89 2.59
CA ARG A 103 -0.87 -1.91 3.17
C ARG A 103 -1.54 -0.98 4.17
N PHE A 104 -2.75 -0.53 3.89
CA PHE A 104 -3.55 0.27 4.81
C PHE A 104 -3.71 -0.47 6.15
N THR A 105 -4.06 -1.75 6.09
CA THR A 105 -4.16 -2.60 7.29
C THR A 105 -2.86 -2.63 8.08
N PHE A 106 -1.72 -2.86 7.41
CA PHE A 106 -0.42 -2.88 8.07
C PHE A 106 0.01 -1.53 8.65
N VAL A 107 -0.32 -0.42 7.98
CA VAL A 107 -0.05 0.94 8.47
C VAL A 107 -0.88 1.24 9.72
N VAL A 108 -2.17 0.90 9.72
CA VAL A 108 -3.05 1.08 10.89
C VAL A 108 -2.52 0.27 12.08
N LEU A 109 -2.14 -0.99 11.87
CA LEU A 109 -1.57 -1.83 12.92
C LEU A 109 -0.23 -1.30 13.43
N LEU A 110 0.61 -0.78 12.53
CA LEU A 110 1.89 -0.16 12.90
C LEU A 110 1.64 1.07 13.77
N LEU A 111 0.78 1.99 13.34
CA LEU A 111 0.50 3.23 14.06
C LEU A 111 -0.15 2.95 15.41
N SER A 112 -1.13 2.04 15.47
CA SER A 112 -1.74 1.60 16.71
C SER A 112 -0.72 0.98 17.66
N GLY A 113 0.23 0.20 17.14
CA GLY A 113 1.34 -0.37 17.94
C GLY A 113 2.27 0.71 18.49
N LEU A 114 2.60 1.72 17.69
CA LEU A 114 3.40 2.86 18.14
C LEU A 114 2.68 3.67 19.23
N SER A 115 1.38 3.95 19.06
CA SER A 115 0.56 4.64 20.06
C SER A 115 0.43 3.84 21.36
N PHE A 116 0.28 2.53 21.25
CA PHE A 116 0.27 1.63 22.39
C PHE A 116 1.60 1.69 23.17
N LEU A 117 2.73 1.82 22.48
CA LEU A 117 4.07 2.02 23.07
C LEU A 117 4.33 3.47 23.54
N GLY A 118 3.36 4.38 23.35
CA GLY A 118 3.49 5.80 23.70
C GLY A 118 4.31 6.65 22.73
N LEU A 119 4.63 6.09 21.57
CA LEU A 119 5.35 6.75 20.47
C LEU A 119 4.40 7.24 19.36
N GLY A 120 3.09 6.98 19.47
CA GLY A 120 2.11 7.36 18.46
C GLY A 120 1.61 8.80 18.60
N VAL A 121 0.39 9.04 18.12
CA VAL A 121 -0.20 10.38 18.04
C VAL A 121 -0.28 11.02 19.43
N GLN A 122 0.19 12.28 19.52
CA GLN A 122 0.21 13.03 20.78
C GLN A 122 -1.12 13.77 21.01
N PRO A 123 -1.55 13.98 22.27
CA PRO A 123 -2.69 14.84 22.61
C PRO A 123 -2.55 16.22 21.93
N PRO A 124 -3.64 16.85 21.43
CA PRO A 124 -5.07 16.62 21.72
C PRO A 124 -5.79 15.63 20.78
N TYR A 125 -5.09 15.00 19.84
CA TYR A 125 -5.72 14.11 18.88
C TYR A 125 -5.97 12.72 19.48
N ALA A 126 -7.18 12.20 19.32
CA ALA A 126 -7.54 10.85 19.75
C ALA A 126 -7.02 9.80 18.73
N ASP A 127 -6.40 8.74 19.24
CA ASP A 127 -5.92 7.61 18.44
C ASP A 127 -6.37 6.26 19.01
N LEU A 128 -6.74 5.33 18.13
CA LEU A 128 -7.29 4.02 18.55
C LEU A 128 -6.27 3.21 19.37
N GLY A 129 -4.97 3.34 19.10
CA GLY A 129 -3.93 2.63 19.84
C GLY A 129 -3.65 3.21 21.23
N SER A 130 -3.78 4.53 21.40
CA SER A 130 -3.68 5.15 22.74
C SER A 130 -4.87 4.75 23.62
N LEU A 131 -6.07 4.63 23.03
CA LEU A 131 -7.26 4.14 23.74
C LEU A 131 -7.08 2.71 24.25
N VAL A 132 -6.40 1.83 23.51
CA VAL A 132 -6.04 0.49 24.02
C VAL A 132 -5.11 0.60 25.23
N ARG A 133 -4.08 1.46 25.14
CA ARG A 133 -3.10 1.66 26.21
C ARG A 133 -3.74 2.16 27.50
N GLU A 134 -4.62 3.14 27.39
CA GLU A 134 -5.30 3.77 28.53
C GLU A 134 -6.25 2.80 29.24
N ASN A 135 -6.88 1.90 28.49
CA ASN A 135 -7.86 0.97 29.04
C ASN A 135 -7.26 -0.39 29.42
N ILE A 136 -5.97 -0.67 29.18
CA ILE A 136 -5.38 -1.99 29.46
C ILE A 136 -5.47 -2.38 30.94
N ALA A 137 -5.40 -1.41 31.85
CA ALA A 137 -5.54 -1.66 33.29
C ALA A 137 -6.94 -2.16 33.66
N SER A 138 -7.98 -1.72 32.93
CA SER A 138 -9.38 -2.12 33.18
C SER A 138 -9.65 -3.61 32.94
N LEU A 139 -8.79 -4.30 32.17
CA LEU A 139 -8.88 -5.75 31.97
C LEU A 139 -8.65 -6.52 33.27
N GLY A 140 -7.80 -6.00 34.16
CA GLY A 140 -7.56 -6.58 35.48
C GLY A 140 -8.80 -6.53 36.38
N ASP A 141 -9.64 -5.53 36.18
CA ASP A 141 -10.89 -5.32 36.93
C ASP A 141 -12.09 -6.07 36.29
N GLY A 142 -11.85 -6.94 35.32
CA GLY A 142 -12.89 -7.70 34.61
C GLY A 142 -13.66 -6.89 33.56
N SER A 143 -13.24 -5.66 33.27
CA SER A 143 -13.87 -4.78 32.30
C SER A 143 -13.29 -4.98 30.90
N ALA A 144 -14.15 -5.26 29.92
CA ALA A 144 -13.76 -5.51 28.52
C ALA A 144 -13.52 -4.22 27.71
N VAL A 145 -13.41 -3.05 28.35
CA VAL A 145 -13.35 -1.75 27.66
C VAL A 145 -12.11 -1.63 26.75
N ALA A 146 -10.98 -2.26 27.11
CA ALA A 146 -9.78 -2.29 26.28
C ALA A 146 -9.94 -3.04 24.95
N ILE A 147 -10.97 -3.90 24.82
CA ILE A 147 -11.23 -4.68 23.61
C ILE A 147 -11.92 -3.82 22.54
N MET A 148 -12.68 -2.80 22.95
CA MET A 148 -13.48 -1.99 22.04
C MET A 148 -12.66 -1.26 20.96
N PRO A 149 -11.51 -0.62 21.28
CA PRO A 149 -10.67 -0.01 20.25
C PRO A 149 -10.01 -1.05 19.32
N ALA A 150 -9.67 -2.24 19.83
CA ALA A 150 -9.12 -3.33 19.01
C ALA A 150 -10.15 -3.86 17.99
N VAL A 151 -11.41 -4.01 18.43
CA VAL A 151 -12.54 -4.35 17.54
C VAL A 151 -12.78 -3.25 16.51
N ALA A 152 -12.71 -1.97 16.91
CA ALA A 152 -12.83 -0.86 15.98
C ALA A 152 -11.75 -0.87 14.89
N ILE A 153 -10.49 -1.18 15.23
CA ILE A 153 -9.40 -1.36 14.26
C ILE A 153 -9.70 -2.54 13.32
N ALA A 154 -10.20 -3.66 13.85
CA ALA A 154 -10.56 -4.82 13.04
C ALA A 154 -11.68 -4.49 12.04
N ILE A 155 -12.76 -3.85 12.49
CA ILE A 155 -13.87 -3.43 11.64
C ILE A 155 -13.41 -2.43 10.58
N LEU A 156 -12.58 -1.45 10.95
CA LEU A 156 -12.05 -0.45 10.03
C LEU A 156 -11.23 -1.10 8.90
N THR A 157 -10.28 -1.97 9.26
CA THR A 157 -9.37 -2.60 8.29
C THR A 157 -10.11 -3.60 7.39
N VAL A 158 -11.01 -4.41 7.95
CA VAL A 158 -11.88 -5.31 7.17
C VAL A 158 -12.82 -4.51 6.27
N GLY A 159 -13.47 -3.47 6.78
CA GLY A 159 -14.40 -2.64 6.01
C GLY A 159 -13.74 -1.97 4.81
N VAL A 160 -12.52 -1.45 4.97
CA VAL A 160 -11.75 -0.86 3.86
C VAL A 160 -11.37 -1.92 2.82
N ASN A 161 -10.93 -3.10 3.24
CA ASN A 161 -10.60 -4.18 2.31
C ASN A 161 -11.84 -4.65 1.54
N LEU A 162 -12.98 -4.84 2.22
CA LEU A 162 -14.25 -5.20 1.57
C LEU A 162 -14.74 -4.11 0.60
N MET A 163 -14.54 -2.83 0.95
CA MET A 163 -14.85 -1.71 0.05
C MET A 163 -14.02 -1.77 -1.23
N ILE A 164 -12.73 -2.10 -1.12
CA ILE A 164 -11.82 -2.26 -2.26
C ILE A 164 -12.22 -3.47 -3.11
N ASP A 165 -12.48 -4.61 -2.48
CA ASP A 165 -12.89 -5.84 -3.17
C ASP A 165 -14.23 -5.69 -3.89
N GLY A 166 -15.12 -4.84 -3.37
CA GLY A 166 -16.41 -4.50 -3.97
C GLY A 166 -16.32 -3.57 -5.18
N LEU A 167 -15.14 -3.03 -5.52
CA LEU A 167 -15.02 -2.11 -6.65
C LEU A 167 -15.23 -2.83 -8.00
N PRO A 168 -16.04 -2.27 -8.91
CA PRO A 168 -16.30 -2.88 -10.20
C PRO A 168 -15.01 -3.08 -11.01
N HIS A 169 -14.76 -4.32 -11.43
CA HIS A 169 -13.63 -4.70 -12.28
C HIS A 169 -13.80 -4.11 -13.68
N ARG A 170 -13.47 -2.83 -13.86
CA ARG A 170 -13.50 -2.12 -15.13
C ARG A 170 -12.27 -2.45 -16.00
N GLY A 171 -11.93 -3.73 -16.12
CA GLY A 171 -10.96 -4.20 -17.10
C GLY A 171 -11.59 -4.07 -18.49
N ARG A 172 -11.12 -3.12 -19.31
CA ARG A 172 -11.44 -3.10 -20.75
C ARG A 172 -10.82 -4.35 -21.38
N ARG A 173 -11.58 -5.45 -21.39
CA ARG A 173 -11.28 -6.67 -22.12
C ARG A 173 -11.41 -6.40 -23.63
N LYS A 174 -10.54 -5.56 -24.18
CA LYS A 174 -10.36 -5.40 -25.63
C LYS A 174 -9.20 -6.30 -26.04
N GLY A 175 -9.52 -7.55 -26.41
CA GLY A 175 -8.52 -8.50 -26.88
C GLY A 175 -9.06 -9.78 -27.51
N ALA A 176 -10.32 -10.17 -27.24
CA ALA A 176 -10.84 -11.45 -27.73
C ALA A 176 -11.76 -11.36 -28.97
N ALA A 177 -12.10 -10.16 -29.47
CA ALA A 177 -13.11 -9.99 -30.52
C ALA A 177 -12.53 -9.79 -31.94
N GLY A 178 -11.21 -9.73 -32.11
CA GLY A 178 -10.56 -9.50 -33.41
C GLY A 178 -10.12 -10.76 -34.17
N ALA A 179 -10.09 -11.92 -33.52
CA ALA A 179 -9.53 -13.15 -34.08
C ALA A 179 -10.58 -14.16 -34.60
N ALA A 180 -11.87 -13.87 -34.45
CA ALA A 180 -12.97 -14.79 -34.81
C ALA A 180 -13.76 -14.38 -36.06
N GLY A 181 -13.26 -13.41 -36.85
CA GLY A 181 -13.95 -12.86 -38.03
C GLY A 181 -13.28 -13.14 -39.37
N GLY A 182 -12.34 -14.07 -39.43
CA GLY A 182 -11.60 -14.40 -40.65
C GLY A 182 -11.74 -15.87 -41.02
N HIS A 183 -12.90 -16.26 -41.54
CA HIS A 183 -13.08 -17.42 -42.43
C HIS A 183 -14.23 -17.13 -43.38
#